data_AF-A0A7R9D4N9-F1
#
_entry.id   AF-A0A7R9D4N9-F1
#
_cell.length_a   1.000
_cell.length_b   1.000
_cell.length_c   1.000
_cell.angle_alpha   90.00
_cell.angle_beta   90.00
_cell.angle_gamma   90.00
#
_symmetry.space_group_name_H-M   'P 1'
#
loop_
_entity.id
_entity.type
_entity.pdbx_description
1 polymer ?
#
loop_
_entity_poly.entity_id
_entity_poly.type
_entity_poly.pdbx_seq_one_letter_code
_entity_poly.pdbx_strand_id
1 'polypeptide(L)'
;VRQERRHSDLIQGVESFSTDRLKRTNTNEKIVLPNAEASPPHCTLFLSWASYSSPMASLVLTDSSQLSSDRQHLDVATEKNQKALLQGVEAFDTGKLKHTETQEKNPLPDKDDVATEKNQKALLQGVEAFDTGKLKHTETQEKNPLPDKDVVKQEKDHQNLLDGVEHFDKATMKHTKTEEKNPLPNPEAIEQEKGQINLISGIENFDTKKLKHTQTQEKNPLPTKEAIDQEKKA
;
A
#
# COMPACT_ATOMS: atom_id res chain seq x y z
N VAL A 1 -9.10 -39.50 9.79
CA VAL A 1 -8.88 -38.48 10.85
C VAL A 1 -7.55 -37.73 10.77
N ARG A 2 -6.37 -38.31 11.08
CA ARG A 2 -5.10 -37.52 11.08
C ARG A 2 -4.68 -37.02 9.70
N GLN A 3 -4.88 -37.82 8.66
CA GLN A 3 -4.53 -37.45 7.29
C GLN A 3 -5.50 -36.42 6.71
N GLU A 4 -6.79 -36.53 7.02
CA GLU A 4 -7.81 -35.54 6.64
C GLU A 4 -7.59 -34.19 7.31
N ARG A 5 -7.18 -34.15 8.60
CA ARG A 5 -6.80 -32.89 9.24
C ARG A 5 -5.63 -32.23 8.51
N ARG A 6 -4.56 -32.98 8.22
CA ARG A 6 -3.41 -32.45 7.46
C ARG A 6 -3.80 -31.93 6.08
N HIS A 7 -4.75 -32.57 5.41
CA HIS A 7 -5.22 -32.13 4.10
C HIS A 7 -6.08 -30.86 4.20
N SER A 8 -6.99 -30.80 5.17
CA SER A 8 -7.81 -29.62 5.45
C SER A 8 -6.96 -28.41 5.88
N ASP A 9 -5.93 -28.61 6.71
CA ASP A 9 -5.01 -27.57 7.16
C ASP A 9 -4.19 -27.00 5.99
N LEU A 10 -3.80 -27.86 5.03
CA LEU A 10 -3.07 -27.45 3.83
C LEU A 10 -3.94 -26.59 2.90
N ILE A 11 -5.20 -26.98 2.69
CA ILE A 11 -6.16 -26.24 1.86
C ILE A 11 -6.40 -24.85 2.46
N GLN A 12 -6.65 -24.77 3.77
CA GLN A 12 -6.82 -23.49 4.46
C GLN A 12 -5.55 -22.62 4.40
N GLY A 13 -4.36 -23.23 4.43
CA GLY A 13 -3.09 -22.53 4.27
C GLY A 13 -2.91 -21.91 2.87
N VAL A 14 -3.43 -22.54 1.83
CA VAL A 14 -3.39 -22.01 0.45
C VAL A 14 -4.45 -20.93 0.26
N GLU A 15 -5.66 -21.13 0.77
CA GLU A 15 -6.77 -20.14 0.66
C GLU A 15 -6.48 -18.84 1.43
N SER A 16 -5.70 -18.91 2.51
CA SER A 16 -5.31 -17.74 3.32
C SER A 16 -3.99 -17.09 2.88
N PHE A 17 -3.36 -17.60 1.81
CA PHE A 17 -2.11 -17.06 1.28
C PHE A 17 -2.33 -15.68 0.66
N SER A 18 -1.62 -14.67 1.17
CA SER A 18 -1.67 -13.29 0.67
C SER A 18 -0.32 -12.89 0.06
N THR A 19 -0.34 -12.45 -1.20
CA THR A 19 0.81 -11.98 -1.97
C THR A 19 1.41 -10.70 -1.43
N ASP A 20 0.67 -9.94 -0.60
CA ASP A 20 1.10 -8.66 -0.05
C ASP A 20 2.20 -8.80 1.01
N ARG A 21 2.38 -10.02 1.54
CA ARG A 21 3.47 -10.37 2.47
C ARG A 21 4.75 -10.83 1.77
N LEU A 22 4.74 -10.94 0.44
CA LEU A 22 5.93 -11.31 -0.32
C LEU A 22 6.88 -10.10 -0.41
N LYS A 23 8.14 -10.27 0.02
CA LYS A 23 9.15 -9.21 -0.13
C LYS A 23 9.37 -8.96 -1.62
N ARG A 24 9.00 -7.77 -2.10
CA ARG A 24 9.35 -7.31 -3.45
C ARG A 24 10.85 -7.05 -3.50
N THR A 25 11.57 -7.86 -4.25
CA THR A 25 12.97 -7.60 -4.62
C THR A 25 12.97 -6.66 -5.82
N ASN A 26 13.55 -5.47 -5.67
CA ASN A 26 13.77 -4.54 -6.78
C ASN A 26 14.92 -5.06 -7.64
N THR A 27 14.62 -5.68 -8.78
CA THR A 27 15.61 -5.99 -9.80
C THR A 27 15.84 -4.72 -10.62
N ASN A 28 17.00 -4.07 -10.43
CA ASN A 28 17.46 -3.00 -11.31
C ASN A 28 17.93 -3.61 -12.64
N GLU A 29 16.99 -3.98 -13.50
CA GLU A 29 17.30 -4.34 -14.87
C GLU A 29 17.68 -3.08 -15.64
N LYS A 30 18.95 -3.00 -16.03
CA LYS A 30 19.51 -1.89 -16.80
C LYS A 30 19.03 -2.05 -18.25
N ILE A 31 17.86 -1.47 -18.57
CA ILE A 31 17.35 -1.41 -19.94
C ILE A 31 18.28 -0.48 -20.73
N VAL A 32 19.20 -1.05 -21.50
CA VAL A 32 19.99 -0.32 -22.49
C VAL A 32 19.13 -0.22 -23.75
N LEU A 33 18.54 0.96 -23.98
CA LEU A 33 17.86 1.28 -25.22
C LEU A 33 18.90 1.52 -26.33
N PRO A 34 18.68 1.06 -27.58
CA PRO A 34 19.57 1.35 -28.68
C PRO A 34 19.55 2.86 -29.00
N ASN A 35 20.76 3.39 -29.22
CA ASN A 35 21.04 4.80 -29.50
C ASN A 35 20.33 5.22 -30.80
N ALA A 36 19.39 6.16 -30.74
CA ALA A 36 18.78 6.78 -31.90
C ALA A 36 19.38 8.17 -32.12
N GLU A 37 19.91 8.39 -33.32
CA GLU A 37 20.47 9.64 -33.82
C GLU A 37 19.52 10.85 -33.67
N ALA A 38 20.13 11.95 -33.21
CA ALA A 38 19.79 13.37 -33.26
C ALA A 38 18.49 13.86 -33.96
N SER A 39 17.67 14.62 -33.21
CA SER A 39 17.07 15.91 -33.64
C SER A 39 16.41 16.65 -32.44
N PRO A 40 16.61 17.98 -32.24
CA PRO A 40 16.19 18.69 -31.02
C PRO A 40 14.73 19.22 -31.04
N PRO A 41 14.11 19.46 -29.86
CA PRO A 41 12.69 19.78 -29.75
C PRO A 41 12.39 21.28 -29.89
N HIS A 42 11.31 21.60 -30.62
CA HIS A 42 10.69 22.92 -30.64
C HIS A 42 9.91 23.17 -29.32
N CYS A 43 10.30 24.20 -28.58
CA CYS A 43 9.56 24.74 -27.44
C CYS A 43 8.36 25.58 -27.90
N THR A 44 7.14 25.20 -27.54
CA THR A 44 5.96 26.07 -27.63
C THR A 44 5.69 26.72 -26.28
N LEU A 45 5.91 28.04 -26.24
CA LEU A 45 5.47 28.96 -25.18
C LEU A 45 3.94 29.12 -25.23
N PHE A 46 3.27 28.99 -24.09
CA PHE A 46 1.94 29.59 -23.89
C PHE A 46 1.99 30.47 -22.63
N LEU A 47 1.97 31.77 -22.87
CA LEU A 47 2.01 32.84 -21.86
C LEU A 47 0.61 33.03 -21.29
N SER A 48 0.49 33.02 -19.95
CA SER A 48 -0.71 33.48 -19.24
C SER A 48 -0.55 34.95 -18.86
N TRP A 49 -1.47 35.79 -19.33
CA TRP A 49 -1.54 37.24 -19.12
C TRP A 49 -1.77 37.59 -17.65
N ALA A 50 -0.88 38.41 -17.06
CA ALA A 50 -1.15 39.15 -15.84
C ALA A 50 -1.68 40.54 -16.18
N SER A 51 -2.81 40.90 -15.58
CA SER A 51 -3.46 42.21 -15.66
C SER A 51 -2.65 43.25 -14.91
N TYR A 52 -2.15 44.29 -15.60
CA TYR A 52 -1.52 45.44 -14.95
C TYR A 52 -2.29 46.72 -15.28
N SER A 53 -2.88 47.27 -14.21
CA SER A 53 -3.66 48.49 -14.17
C SER A 53 -2.75 49.71 -14.26
N SER A 54 -2.96 50.55 -15.28
CA SER A 54 -2.26 51.81 -15.50
C SER A 54 -2.86 52.95 -14.67
N PRO A 55 -2.07 53.80 -14.00
CA PRO A 55 -2.54 55.12 -13.58
C PRO A 55 -2.06 56.20 -14.57
N MET A 56 -3.01 56.87 -15.21
CA MET A 56 -2.80 58.15 -15.90
C MET A 56 -2.69 59.27 -14.85
N ALA A 57 -1.59 60.04 -14.84
CA ALA A 57 -1.61 61.39 -14.27
C ALA A 57 -0.44 62.26 -14.77
N SER A 58 -0.83 63.36 -15.43
CA SER A 58 -0.17 64.67 -15.49
C SER A 58 1.15 64.83 -16.24
N LEU A 59 1.03 65.22 -17.52
CA LEU A 59 2.02 66.01 -18.25
C LEU A 59 2.16 67.39 -17.57
N VAL A 60 3.25 67.59 -16.83
CA VAL A 60 3.78 68.93 -16.56
C VAL A 60 4.68 69.28 -17.73
N LEU A 61 4.38 70.38 -18.40
CA LEU A 61 5.11 70.93 -19.52
C LEU A 61 6.51 71.39 -19.04
N THR A 62 7.53 70.54 -19.19
CA THR A 62 8.93 70.91 -19.00
C THR A 62 9.64 70.98 -20.36
N ASP A 63 10.42 72.05 -20.50
CA ASP A 63 11.00 72.63 -21.71
C ASP A 63 11.74 71.60 -22.61
N SER A 64 11.34 71.48 -23.88
CA SER A 64 11.92 70.54 -24.85
C SER A 64 13.39 70.81 -25.18
N SER A 65 13.90 71.99 -24.82
CA SER A 65 15.30 72.37 -25.04
C SER A 65 16.29 71.66 -24.10
N GLN A 66 15.89 71.26 -22.88
CA GLN A 66 16.77 70.53 -21.95
C GLN A 66 16.88 69.03 -22.27
N LEU A 67 15.79 68.39 -22.70
CA LEU A 67 15.76 66.96 -23.07
C LEU A 67 16.64 66.61 -24.29
N SER A 68 16.93 67.58 -25.16
CA SER A 68 17.78 67.38 -26.34
C SER A 68 19.27 67.32 -25.97
N SER A 69 19.73 68.13 -25.01
CA SER A 69 21.14 68.16 -24.60
C SER A 69 21.50 66.94 -23.74
N ASP A 70 20.60 66.52 -22.85
CA ASP A 70 20.85 65.40 -21.93
C ASP A 70 20.90 64.04 -22.68
N ARG A 71 20.09 63.87 -23.73
CA ARG A 71 20.19 62.67 -24.61
C ARG A 71 21.53 62.60 -25.33
N GLN A 72 22.00 63.72 -25.89
CA GLN A 72 23.30 63.76 -26.58
C GLN A 72 24.47 63.46 -25.64
N HIS A 73 24.42 63.89 -24.38
CA HIS A 73 25.48 63.60 -23.41
C HIS A 73 25.49 62.12 -22.96
N LEU A 74 24.32 61.49 -22.85
CA LEU A 74 24.20 60.07 -22.47
C LEU A 74 24.71 59.11 -23.56
N ASP A 75 24.39 59.39 -24.82
CA ASP A 75 24.85 58.59 -25.96
C ASP A 75 26.38 58.63 -26.10
N VAL A 76 27.00 59.79 -25.88
CA VAL A 76 28.47 59.93 -25.88
C VAL A 76 29.13 59.20 -24.71
N ALA A 77 28.50 59.17 -23.53
CA ALA A 77 29.04 58.46 -22.37
C ALA A 77 28.97 56.93 -22.54
N THR A 78 27.88 56.42 -23.10
CA THR A 78 27.74 54.98 -23.38
C THR A 78 28.69 54.52 -24.48
N GLU A 79 28.89 55.32 -25.54
CA GLU A 79 29.85 55.03 -26.60
C GLU A 79 31.30 55.03 -26.08
N LYS A 80 31.67 55.98 -25.22
CA LYS A 80 32.99 55.99 -24.56
C LYS A 80 33.25 54.72 -23.74
N ASN A 81 32.24 54.25 -23.00
CA ASN A 81 32.36 53.02 -22.21
C ASN A 81 32.44 51.76 -23.09
N GLN A 82 31.65 51.68 -24.16
CA GLN A 82 31.74 50.57 -25.12
C GLN A 82 33.10 50.51 -25.79
N LYS A 83 33.63 51.67 -26.20
CA LYS A 83 34.96 51.78 -26.79
C LYS A 83 36.06 51.35 -25.81
N ALA A 84 35.96 51.76 -24.55
CA ALA A 84 36.91 51.35 -23.51
C ALA A 84 36.87 49.83 -23.25
N LEU A 85 35.67 49.22 -23.30
CA LEU A 85 35.51 47.77 -23.14
C LEU A 85 36.08 47.00 -24.34
N LEU A 86 35.83 47.48 -25.57
CA LEU A 86 36.45 46.93 -26.78
C LEU A 86 37.98 47.00 -26.69
N GLN A 87 38.53 48.15 -26.32
CA GLN A 87 39.98 48.31 -26.14
C GLN A 87 40.54 47.39 -25.05
N GLY A 88 39.78 47.17 -23.96
CA GLY A 88 40.17 46.25 -22.89
C GLY A 88 40.21 44.78 -23.36
N VAL A 89 39.28 44.38 -24.24
CA VAL A 89 39.28 43.04 -24.86
C VAL A 89 40.40 42.91 -25.90
N GLU A 90 40.66 43.94 -26.70
CA GLU A 90 41.78 43.96 -27.67
C GLU A 90 43.15 43.92 -26.96
N ALA A 91 43.28 44.59 -25.82
CA ALA A 91 44.48 44.57 -24.99
C ALA A 91 44.54 43.36 -24.04
N PHE A 92 43.58 42.42 -24.12
CA PHE A 92 43.55 41.25 -23.25
C PHE A 92 44.67 40.27 -23.63
N ASP A 93 45.65 40.16 -22.75
CA ASP A 93 46.76 39.22 -22.89
C ASP A 93 46.32 37.80 -22.52
N THR A 94 46.04 36.98 -23.54
CA THR A 94 45.71 35.56 -23.38
C THR A 94 46.84 34.75 -22.75
N GLY A 95 48.08 35.25 -22.75
CA GLY A 95 49.22 34.63 -22.07
C GLY A 95 49.17 34.70 -20.55
N LYS A 96 48.31 35.57 -19.99
CA LYS A 96 48.05 35.64 -18.53
C LYS A 96 46.96 34.66 -18.06
N LEU A 97 46.28 33.98 -18.99
CA LEU A 97 45.36 32.91 -18.63
C LEU A 97 46.17 31.75 -18.03
N LYS A 98 45.68 31.18 -16.93
CA LYS A 98 46.31 29.99 -16.34
C LYS A 98 46.19 28.84 -17.33
N HIS A 99 47.33 28.31 -17.77
CA HIS A 99 47.35 27.08 -18.56
C HIS A 99 46.73 25.95 -17.74
N THR A 100 45.69 25.32 -18.28
CA THR A 100 45.08 24.12 -17.71
C THR A 100 45.38 22.98 -18.67
N GLU A 101 46.29 22.10 -18.28
CA GLU A 101 46.67 20.92 -19.05
C GLU A 101 45.53 19.88 -18.95
N THR A 102 44.93 19.52 -20.08
CA THR A 102 43.91 18.47 -20.14
C THR A 102 44.60 17.13 -20.31
N GLN A 103 44.45 16.23 -19.32
CA GLN A 103 45.01 14.88 -19.40
C GLN A 103 43.95 13.91 -19.94
N GLU A 104 44.13 13.44 -21.17
CA GLU A 104 43.38 12.32 -21.74
C GLU A 104 43.84 11.01 -21.08
N LYS A 105 43.01 10.48 -20.18
CA LYS A 105 43.25 9.18 -19.53
C LYS A 105 42.80 8.06 -20.48
N ASN A 106 43.72 7.60 -21.32
CA ASN A 106 43.56 6.33 -22.05
C ASN A 106 44.48 5.27 -21.42
N PRO A 107 44.14 4.73 -20.22
CA PRO A 107 44.99 3.75 -19.55
C PRO A 107 45.13 2.51 -20.45
N LEU A 108 46.37 2.07 -20.64
CA LEU A 108 46.66 0.78 -21.27
C LEU A 108 46.08 -0.33 -20.38
N PRO A 109 45.58 -1.43 -20.96
CA PRO A 109 45.13 -2.59 -20.19
C PRO A 109 46.23 -3.06 -19.24
N ASP A 110 45.89 -3.26 -17.97
CA ASP A 110 46.83 -3.73 -16.96
C ASP A 110 47.08 -5.24 -17.13
N LYS A 111 48.12 -5.75 -16.46
CA LYS A 111 48.47 -7.19 -16.52
C LYS A 111 47.30 -8.09 -16.09
N ASP A 112 46.48 -7.61 -15.18
CA ASP A 112 45.30 -8.32 -14.69
C ASP A 112 44.18 -8.37 -15.74
N ASP A 113 44.00 -7.29 -16.52
CA ASP A 113 43.03 -7.25 -17.63
C ASP A 113 43.42 -8.28 -18.71
N VAL A 114 44.70 -8.35 -19.06
CA VAL A 114 45.19 -9.32 -20.05
C VAL A 114 45.09 -10.76 -19.52
N ALA A 115 45.32 -10.97 -18.23
CA ALA A 115 45.20 -12.29 -17.62
C ALA A 115 43.74 -12.77 -17.57
N THR A 116 42.81 -11.88 -17.21
CA THR A 116 41.38 -12.19 -17.18
C THR A 116 40.84 -12.45 -18.58
N GLU A 117 41.23 -11.66 -19.58
CA GLU A 117 40.85 -11.88 -20.98
C GLU A 117 41.33 -13.25 -21.49
N LYS A 118 42.58 -13.64 -21.19
CA LYS A 118 43.11 -14.96 -21.54
C LYS A 118 42.34 -16.10 -20.89
N ASN A 119 41.97 -15.96 -19.62
CA ASN A 119 41.18 -16.97 -18.91
C ASN A 119 39.77 -17.09 -19.48
N GLN A 120 39.11 -15.96 -19.78
CA GLN A 120 37.78 -15.96 -20.41
C GLN A 120 37.83 -16.61 -21.79
N LYS A 121 38.83 -16.28 -22.60
CA LYS A 121 39.03 -16.90 -23.92
C LYS A 121 39.25 -18.41 -23.82
N ALA A 122 40.05 -18.87 -22.85
CA ALA A 122 40.29 -20.29 -22.63
C ALA A 122 39.01 -21.04 -22.20
N LEU A 123 38.18 -20.43 -21.34
CA LEU A 123 36.88 -20.98 -20.94
C LEU A 123 35.94 -21.11 -22.14
N LEU A 124 35.82 -20.06 -22.96
CA LEU A 124 34.98 -20.08 -24.16
C LEU A 124 35.43 -21.17 -25.14
N GLN A 125 36.74 -21.25 -25.42
CA GLN A 125 37.27 -22.30 -26.28
C GLN A 125 37.06 -23.71 -25.71
N GLY A 126 37.14 -23.87 -24.38
CA GLY A 126 36.86 -25.14 -23.72
C GLY A 126 35.39 -25.57 -23.84
N VAL A 127 34.45 -24.62 -23.81
CA VAL A 127 33.02 -24.88 -24.02
C VAL A 127 32.72 -25.14 -25.50
N GLU A 128 33.33 -24.39 -26.43
CA GLU A 128 33.17 -24.61 -27.88
C GLU A 128 33.72 -25.98 -28.33
N ALA A 129 34.87 -26.39 -27.78
CA ALA A 129 35.48 -27.68 -28.05
C ALA A 129 34.90 -28.83 -27.20
N PHE A 130 33.85 -28.56 -26.41
CA PHE A 130 33.25 -29.55 -25.54
C PHE A 130 32.52 -30.62 -26.35
N ASP A 131 33.03 -31.85 -26.29
CA ASP A 131 32.42 -33.01 -26.93
C ASP A 131 31.24 -33.53 -26.10
N THR A 132 30.03 -33.24 -26.57
CA THR A 132 28.78 -33.69 -25.95
C THR A 132 28.62 -35.21 -25.97
N GLY A 133 29.36 -35.93 -26.83
CA GLY A 133 29.40 -37.40 -26.86
C GLY A 133 30.12 -38.01 -25.65
N LYS A 134 30.90 -37.22 -24.89
CA LYS A 134 31.54 -37.65 -23.63
C LYS A 134 30.61 -37.52 -22.42
N LEU A 135 29.44 -36.90 -22.57
CA LEU A 135 28.44 -36.86 -21.52
C LEU A 135 27.87 -38.27 -21.31
N LYS A 136 27.80 -38.70 -20.06
CA LYS A 136 27.14 -39.97 -19.72
C LYS A 136 25.65 -39.84 -20.07
N HIS A 137 25.16 -40.73 -20.92
CA HIS A 137 23.74 -40.81 -21.22
C HIS A 137 22.97 -41.10 -19.92
N THR A 138 22.09 -40.18 -19.54
CA THR A 138 21.17 -40.38 -18.42
C THR A 138 19.78 -40.55 -19.03
N GLU A 139 19.23 -41.75 -18.94
CA GLU A 139 17.86 -42.02 -19.37
C GLU A 139 16.90 -41.45 -18.33
N THR A 140 16.23 -40.34 -18.65
CA THR A 140 15.17 -39.77 -17.83
C THR A 140 13.90 -40.61 -17.99
N GLN A 141 13.65 -41.50 -17.04
CA GLN A 141 12.40 -42.27 -16.96
C GLN A 141 11.27 -41.36 -16.43
N GLU A 142 10.39 -40.90 -17.31
CA GLU A 142 9.12 -40.26 -16.92
C GLU A 142 8.22 -41.33 -16.27
N LYS A 143 8.17 -41.35 -14.94
CA LYS A 143 7.24 -42.19 -14.19
C LYS A 143 5.85 -41.58 -14.27
N ASN A 144 5.11 -41.93 -15.31
CA ASN A 144 3.66 -41.78 -15.35
C ASN A 144 3.02 -43.16 -15.09
N PRO A 145 3.10 -43.70 -13.86
CA PRO A 145 2.55 -45.01 -13.56
C PRO A 145 1.04 -44.97 -13.82
N LEU A 146 0.56 -45.93 -14.60
CA LEU A 146 -0.87 -46.14 -14.77
C LEU A 146 -1.52 -46.34 -13.39
N PRO A 147 -2.74 -45.82 -13.18
CA PRO A 147 -3.43 -46.01 -11.92
C PRO A 147 -3.55 -47.50 -11.60
N ASP A 148 -3.21 -47.84 -10.35
CA ASP A 148 -3.27 -49.23 -9.87
C ASP A 148 -4.71 -49.75 -9.86
N LYS A 149 -4.87 -51.08 -9.87
CA LYS A 149 -6.18 -51.75 -9.84
C LYS A 149 -7.06 -51.28 -8.68
N ASP A 150 -6.45 -50.97 -7.55
CA ASP A 150 -7.16 -50.47 -6.36
C ASP A 150 -7.72 -49.07 -6.58
N VAL A 151 -6.98 -48.19 -7.26
CA VAL A 151 -7.41 -46.83 -7.59
C VAL A 151 -8.60 -46.87 -8.55
N VAL A 152 -8.52 -47.71 -9.59
CA VAL A 152 -9.62 -47.90 -10.55
C VAL A 152 -10.86 -48.49 -9.88
N LYS A 153 -10.68 -49.44 -8.95
CA LYS A 153 -11.79 -50.03 -8.20
C LYS A 153 -12.45 -49.00 -7.29
N GLN A 154 -11.66 -48.22 -6.56
CA GLN A 154 -12.17 -47.16 -5.70
C GLN A 154 -12.95 -46.11 -6.49
N GLU A 155 -12.45 -45.70 -7.65
CA GLU A 155 -13.14 -44.75 -8.53
C GLU A 155 -14.48 -45.32 -9.01
N LYS A 156 -14.51 -46.60 -9.41
CA LYS A 156 -15.74 -47.28 -9.80
C LYS A 156 -16.74 -47.38 -8.65
N ASP A 157 -16.27 -47.71 -7.45
CA ASP A 157 -17.13 -47.80 -6.26
C ASP A 157 -17.72 -46.41 -5.91
N HIS A 158 -16.93 -45.35 -6.06
CA HIS A 158 -17.40 -43.97 -5.88
C HIS A 158 -18.44 -43.57 -6.92
N GLN A 159 -18.19 -43.86 -8.20
CA GLN A 159 -19.15 -43.57 -9.27
C GLN A 159 -20.48 -44.31 -9.05
N ASN A 160 -20.43 -45.60 -8.68
CA ASN A 160 -21.64 -46.38 -8.38
C ASN A 160 -22.46 -45.77 -7.23
N LEU A 161 -21.79 -45.21 -6.21
CA LEU A 161 -22.47 -44.54 -5.11
C LEU A 161 -23.17 -43.27 -5.58
N LEU A 162 -22.49 -42.46 -6.39
CA LEU A 162 -23.08 -41.24 -6.97
C LEU A 162 -24.28 -41.58 -7.85
N ASP A 163 -24.14 -42.54 -8.75
CA ASP A 163 -25.21 -42.98 -9.65
C ASP A 163 -26.42 -43.49 -8.85
N GLY A 164 -26.17 -44.24 -7.76
CA GLY A 164 -27.20 -44.76 -6.88
C GLY A 164 -27.97 -43.67 -6.13
N VAL A 165 -27.31 -42.56 -5.75
CA VAL A 165 -27.97 -41.41 -5.11
C VAL A 165 -28.70 -40.55 -6.14
N GLU A 166 -28.12 -40.33 -7.32
CA GLU A 166 -28.73 -39.55 -8.40
C GLU A 166 -30.04 -40.17 -8.89
N HIS A 167 -30.05 -41.50 -9.04
CA HIS A 167 -31.21 -42.26 -9.53
C HIS A 167 -32.07 -42.83 -8.40
N PHE A 168 -31.88 -42.36 -7.16
CA PHE A 168 -32.63 -42.85 -6.02
C PHE A 168 -34.12 -42.47 -6.12
N ASP A 169 -34.98 -43.48 -6.29
CA ASP A 169 -36.42 -43.28 -6.34
C ASP A 169 -37.00 -42.98 -4.95
N LYS A 170 -37.30 -41.70 -4.72
CA LYS A 170 -37.92 -41.19 -3.49
C LYS A 170 -39.30 -41.79 -3.24
N ALA A 171 -40.01 -42.29 -4.25
CA ALA A 171 -41.32 -42.93 -4.08
C ALA A 171 -41.22 -44.27 -3.34
N THR A 172 -40.04 -44.90 -3.33
CA THR A 172 -39.79 -46.12 -2.55
C THR A 172 -39.57 -45.86 -1.06
N MET A 173 -39.42 -44.59 -0.64
CA MET A 173 -39.24 -44.24 0.76
C MET A 173 -40.53 -44.51 1.55
N LYS A 174 -40.39 -45.16 2.71
CA LYS A 174 -41.54 -45.41 3.60
C LYS A 174 -42.09 -44.08 4.13
N HIS A 175 -43.39 -43.84 3.90
CA HIS A 175 -44.07 -42.70 4.49
C HIS A 175 -44.07 -42.83 6.02
N THR A 176 -43.45 -41.85 6.67
CA THR A 176 -43.51 -41.68 8.12
C THR A 176 -44.33 -40.44 8.42
N LYS A 177 -45.34 -40.56 9.29
CA LYS A 177 -46.09 -39.41 9.79
C LYS A 177 -45.25 -38.73 10.88
N THR A 178 -44.66 -37.58 10.57
CA THR A 178 -43.94 -36.78 11.56
C THR A 178 -44.95 -36.00 12.41
N GLU A 179 -44.96 -36.22 13.72
CA GLU A 179 -45.71 -35.38 14.66
C GLU A 179 -44.78 -34.30 15.22
N GLU A 180 -44.90 -33.08 14.69
CA GLU A 180 -44.27 -31.90 15.28
C GLU A 180 -45.05 -31.49 16.54
N LYS A 181 -44.45 -31.71 17.72
CA LYS A 181 -45.01 -31.23 18.98
C LYS A 181 -44.65 -29.75 19.11
N ASN A 182 -45.57 -28.87 18.76
CA ASN A 182 -45.57 -27.49 19.22
C ASN A 182 -46.59 -27.38 20.38
N PRO A 183 -46.25 -27.83 21.60
CA PRO A 183 -47.18 -27.77 22.71
C PRO A 183 -47.50 -26.30 23.00
N LEU A 184 -48.79 -25.98 23.01
CA LEU A 184 -49.24 -24.69 23.53
C LEU A 184 -48.79 -24.56 24.99
N PRO A 185 -48.45 -23.34 25.44
CA PRO A 185 -48.13 -23.11 26.85
C PRO A 185 -49.28 -23.64 27.72
N ASN A 186 -48.92 -24.27 28.83
CA ASN A 186 -49.91 -24.82 29.75
C ASN A 186 -50.77 -23.68 30.35
N PRO A 187 -52.05 -23.93 30.68
CA PRO A 187 -52.92 -22.93 31.29
C PRO A 187 -52.31 -22.28 32.54
N GLU A 188 -51.54 -23.06 33.31
CA GLU A 188 -50.83 -22.58 34.50
C GLU A 188 -49.76 -21.52 34.18
N ALA A 189 -48.94 -21.69 33.14
CA ALA A 189 -47.96 -20.66 32.75
C ALA A 189 -48.67 -19.38 32.26
N ILE A 190 -49.80 -19.53 31.56
CA ILE A 190 -50.59 -18.38 31.11
C ILE A 190 -51.16 -17.61 32.30
N GLU A 191 -51.67 -18.30 33.32
CA GLU A 191 -52.17 -17.66 34.54
C GLU A 191 -51.06 -16.99 35.36
N GLN A 192 -49.89 -17.64 35.46
CA GLN A 192 -48.71 -17.06 36.11
C GLN A 192 -48.22 -15.80 35.40
N GLU A 193 -48.10 -15.84 34.06
CA GLU A 193 -47.70 -14.69 33.25
C GLU A 193 -48.72 -13.55 33.38
N LYS A 194 -50.01 -13.86 33.32
CA LYS A 194 -51.08 -12.87 33.53
C LYS A 194 -51.01 -12.24 34.92
N GLY A 195 -50.71 -13.02 35.96
CA GLY A 195 -50.48 -12.51 37.31
C GLY A 195 -49.29 -11.56 37.39
N GLN A 196 -48.18 -11.91 36.73
CA GLN A 196 -46.99 -11.07 36.65
C GLN A 196 -47.25 -9.76 35.92
N ILE A 197 -47.95 -9.82 34.77
CA ILE A 197 -48.35 -8.63 34.00
C ILE A 197 -49.23 -7.71 34.85
N ASN A 198 -50.20 -8.25 35.58
CA ASN A 198 -51.06 -7.46 36.45
C ASN A 198 -50.28 -6.78 37.58
N LEU A 199 -49.29 -7.47 38.17
CA LEU A 199 -48.43 -6.90 39.20
C LEU A 199 -47.60 -5.74 38.65
N ILE A 200 -46.94 -5.95 37.50
CA ILE A 200 -46.13 -4.91 36.85
C ILE A 200 -46.99 -3.71 36.48
N SER A 201 -48.15 -3.93 35.86
CA SER A 201 -49.11 -2.88 35.53
C SER A 201 -49.60 -2.13 36.76
N GLY A 202 -49.79 -2.82 37.89
CA GLY A 202 -50.19 -2.19 39.16
C GLY A 202 -49.12 -1.27 39.73
N ILE A 203 -47.83 -1.64 39.58
CA ILE A 203 -46.68 -0.83 39.99
C ILE A 203 -46.51 0.37 39.06
N GLU A 204 -46.56 0.15 37.73
CA GLU A 204 -46.38 1.19 36.72
C GLU A 204 -47.45 2.28 36.83
N ASN A 205 -48.70 1.88 37.10
CA ASN A 205 -49.83 2.80 37.22
C ASN A 205 -50.13 3.22 38.67
N PHE A 206 -49.20 2.97 39.60
CA PHE A 206 -49.39 3.32 41.00
C PHE A 206 -49.36 4.84 41.22
N ASP A 207 -50.48 5.40 41.68
CA ASP A 207 -50.59 6.82 42.00
C ASP A 207 -49.93 7.13 43.34
N THR A 208 -48.73 7.71 43.29
CA THR A 208 -47.96 8.10 44.48
C THR A 208 -48.67 9.14 45.34
N LYS A 209 -49.65 9.89 44.80
CA LYS A 209 -50.44 10.85 45.58
C LYS A 209 -51.41 10.18 46.55
N LYS A 210 -51.70 8.89 46.37
CA LYS A 210 -52.52 8.09 47.30
C LYS A 210 -51.74 7.62 48.52
N LEU A 211 -50.41 7.81 48.53
CA LEU A 211 -49.61 7.54 49.73
C LEU A 211 -49.95 8.56 50.82
N LYS A 212 -50.27 8.06 52.01
CA LYS A 212 -50.53 8.92 53.17
C LYS A 212 -49.22 9.59 53.59
N HIS A 213 -49.28 10.90 53.82
CA HIS A 213 -48.15 11.62 54.37
C HIS A 213 -47.88 11.12 55.80
N THR A 214 -46.68 10.60 56.03
CA THR A 214 -46.21 10.15 57.34
C THR A 214 -45.00 10.99 57.69
N GLN A 215 -45.03 11.63 58.87
CA GLN A 215 -43.89 12.38 59.38
C GLN A 215 -42.84 11.39 59.91
N THR A 216 -41.72 11.26 59.19
CA THR A 216 -40.58 10.45 59.65
C THR A 216 -39.84 11.20 60.75
N GLN A 217 -39.73 10.64 61.95
CA GLN A 217 -38.83 11.16 62.99
C GLN A 217 -37.45 10.51 62.84
N GLU A 218 -36.57 11.17 62.10
CA GLU A 218 -35.15 10.83 62.09
C GLU A 218 -34.50 11.35 63.37
N LYS A 219 -34.23 10.46 64.32
CA LYS A 219 -33.46 10.82 65.51
C LYS A 219 -31.99 10.84 65.10
N ASN A 220 -31.43 12.04 64.99
CA ASN A 220 -29.99 12.24 64.92
C ASN A 220 -29.52 12.81 66.27
N PRO A 221 -29.49 11.99 67.36
CA PRO A 221 -29.05 12.48 68.66
C PRO A 221 -27.59 12.89 68.55
N LEU A 222 -27.29 14.13 68.93
CA LEU A 222 -25.91 14.57 69.07
C LEU A 222 -25.22 13.70 70.13
N PRO A 223 -23.99 13.23 69.88
CA PRO A 223 -23.27 12.43 70.85
C PRO A 223 -23.16 13.19 72.17
N THR A 224 -23.49 12.51 73.28
CA THR A 224 -23.38 13.10 74.62
C THR A 224 -21.92 13.36 74.95
N LYS A 225 -21.67 14.36 75.81
CA LYS A 225 -20.32 14.72 76.24
C LYS A 225 -19.55 13.52 76.82
N GLU A 226 -20.25 12.62 77.50
CA GLU A 226 -19.69 11.37 78.03
C GLU A 226 -19.17 10.43 76.93
N ALA A 227 -19.93 10.28 75.82
CA ALA A 227 -19.51 9.48 74.68
C ALA A 227 -18.28 10.08 73.99
N ILE A 228 -18.24 11.41 73.86
CA ILE A 228 -17.09 12.14 73.30
C ILE A 228 -15.86 11.99 74.20
N ASP A 229 -16.02 12.07 75.52
CA ASP A 229 -14.92 11.97 76.46
C ASP A 229 -14.39 10.52 76.61
N GLN A 230 -15.23 9.51 76.39
CA GLN A 230 -14.79 8.11 76.29
C GLN A 230 -13.97 7.87 75.02
N GLU A 231 -14.39 8.40 73.88
CA GLU A 231 -13.64 8.28 72.62
C GLU A 231 -12.30 9.01 72.67
N LYS A 232 -12.22 10.16 73.35
CA LYS A 232 -10.95 10.87 73.58
C LYS A 232 -9.97 10.16 74.52
N LYS A 233 -10.42 9.14 75.26
CA LYS A 233 -9.58 8.35 76.20
C LYS A 233 -9.14 7.00 75.63
N ALA A 234 -9.70 6.58 74.50
CA ALA A 234 -9.25 5.43 73.72
C ALA A 234 -8.10 5.83 72.79
#